data_AF-L9WA78-F1
#
_entry.id   AF-L9WA78-F1
#
_cell.length_a   1.000
_cell.length_b   1.000
_cell.length_c   1.000
_cell.angle_alpha   90.00
_cell.angle_beta   90.00
_cell.angle_gamma   90.00
#
_symmetry.space_group_name_H-M   'P 1'
#
loop_
_entity.id
_entity.type
_entity.pdbx_description
1 polymer ?
#
loop_
_entity_poly.entity_id
_entity_poly.type
_entity_poly.pdbx_seq_one_letter_code
_entity_poly.pdbx_strand_id
1 'polypeptide(L)'
;MTQVETTPHEIEGRWKWPDWGRGPYDALSSVMLGPPFEGYLELNVEIDGDPWLLEVSYSKSGFAPRLSDGINAERLYEWDIKGRGRGERKASFNISPRFPNMRHWETGDPIQLPWENQVGEVDGVDVEYHLSNIESERGLELLPEFFAEIFEHANERIHPDYFRAEPHQASRMWAYERYVRIRREWAEKLSSAGVLQKVALYLSEIKGVKAELHIDNEEVINHQNRLFLNPASASKLLPGHTYGRKFEIYQLKDPDAVSKDHPSYHPKVEVLVNKSRNDGEAWAWADRHEVTEQIEETLLNALHWEDIPLGPDGNGVYVADDHFDAVARDQPVELYEDPTPRLEAKTDHLLMTTLRDMGETARDVTETVATDGGVAVDDLADQLGKHPATIYRAIQDLGDVLELDQGDVSFRARKYREELRALVESAEYAIESYADRMQHLMGLADHVAESSPFQKWLAENGADLEFDENGDPRRMRIDTILSQLKADRFENLGTIAAEALEKWSKSGNDPTVLRGAELTWKTPGGGSETGFVGAVADR
;
A
#
# COMPACT_ATOMS: atom_id res chain seq x y z
N MET A 1 -9.60 -5.06 -19.04
CA MET A 1 -9.60 -6.02 -17.91
C MET A 1 -10.58 -5.48 -16.88
N THR A 2 -11.49 -6.30 -16.34
CA THR A 2 -12.41 -5.87 -15.27
C THR A 2 -11.62 -5.71 -13.97
N GLN A 3 -11.94 -4.66 -13.21
CA GLN A 3 -11.33 -4.34 -11.92
C GLN A 3 -12.44 -4.22 -10.86
N VAL A 4 -12.12 -4.54 -9.62
CA VAL A 4 -13.05 -4.40 -8.50
C VAL A 4 -13.20 -2.94 -8.12
N GLU A 5 -14.42 -2.54 -7.74
CA GLU A 5 -14.69 -1.25 -7.12
C GLU A 5 -14.20 -1.24 -5.68
N THR A 6 -13.45 -0.21 -5.28
CA THR A 6 -13.02 -0.07 -3.89
C THR A 6 -14.09 0.65 -3.08
N THR A 7 -14.05 0.55 -1.74
CA THR A 7 -15.01 1.22 -0.86
C THR A 7 -14.31 2.13 0.15
N PRO A 8 -14.89 3.30 0.49
CA PRO A 8 -14.33 4.20 1.50
C PRO A 8 -14.41 3.54 2.88
N HIS A 9 -13.36 3.66 3.69
CA HIS A 9 -13.38 3.27 5.08
C HIS A 9 -13.53 4.48 6.00
N GLU A 10 -12.69 5.50 5.79
CA GLU A 10 -12.60 6.69 6.63
C GLU A 10 -12.28 7.93 5.79
N ILE A 11 -12.97 9.04 6.05
CA ILE A 11 -12.70 10.34 5.44
C ILE A 11 -12.79 11.43 6.51
N GLU A 12 -11.77 12.27 6.59
CA GLU A 12 -11.74 13.40 7.51
C GLU A 12 -11.33 14.70 6.82
N GLY A 13 -11.96 15.78 7.24
CA GLY A 13 -11.66 17.10 6.71
C GLY A 13 -12.47 18.22 7.35
N ARG A 14 -12.40 19.39 6.72
CA ARG A 14 -13.21 20.54 7.07
C ARG A 14 -13.76 21.25 5.84
N TRP A 15 -15.03 21.60 5.91
CA TRP A 15 -15.68 22.48 4.94
C TRP A 15 -15.86 23.87 5.53
N LYS A 16 -15.79 24.89 4.66
CA LYS A 16 -15.92 26.30 5.04
C LYS A 16 -17.00 26.96 4.23
N TRP A 17 -17.93 27.65 4.89
CA TRP A 17 -19.00 28.41 4.24
C TRP A 17 -19.07 29.85 4.75
N PRO A 18 -18.65 30.84 3.94
CA PRO A 18 -18.83 32.26 4.25
C PRO A 18 -20.18 32.83 3.79
N ASP A 19 -20.85 32.21 2.82
CA ASP A 19 -21.95 32.81 2.04
C ASP A 19 -23.18 33.23 2.86
N TRP A 20 -23.37 32.61 4.03
CA TRP A 20 -24.50 32.87 4.93
C TRP A 20 -24.07 33.45 6.28
N GLY A 21 -22.82 33.89 6.40
CA GLY A 21 -22.24 34.29 7.68
C GLY A 21 -22.40 33.17 8.72
N ARG A 22 -22.68 33.56 9.97
CA ARG A 22 -22.98 32.61 11.06
C ARG A 22 -24.42 32.09 11.03
N GLY A 23 -25.21 32.41 10.00
CA GLY A 23 -26.63 32.08 9.92
C GLY A 23 -26.97 30.62 10.26
N PRO A 24 -26.30 29.61 9.67
CA PRO A 24 -26.54 28.21 10.02
C PRO A 24 -26.26 27.90 11.49
N TYR A 25 -25.16 28.41 12.05
CA TYR A 25 -24.80 28.22 13.45
C TYR A 25 -25.81 28.90 14.40
N ASP A 26 -26.19 30.14 14.11
CA ASP A 26 -27.14 30.92 14.92
C ASP A 26 -28.54 30.29 14.87
N ALA A 27 -28.95 29.78 13.70
CA ALA A 27 -30.20 29.05 13.54
C ALA A 27 -30.23 27.78 14.40
N LEU A 28 -29.19 26.95 14.35
CA LEU A 28 -29.12 25.73 15.15
C LEU A 28 -29.13 26.05 16.64
N SER A 29 -28.38 27.08 17.04
CA SER A 29 -28.36 27.55 18.43
C SER A 29 -29.72 28.03 18.92
N SER A 30 -30.49 28.71 18.07
CA SER A 30 -31.82 29.22 18.41
C SER A 30 -32.84 28.12 18.69
N VAL A 31 -32.75 27.01 17.95
CA VAL A 31 -33.63 25.85 18.10
C VAL A 31 -33.16 24.98 19.27
N MET A 32 -31.88 24.62 19.27
CA MET A 32 -31.37 23.57 20.15
C MET A 32 -31.20 23.99 21.60
N LEU A 33 -30.91 25.26 21.90
CA LEU A 33 -30.69 25.70 23.29
C LEU A 33 -31.99 25.92 24.08
N GLY A 34 -33.14 26.01 23.40
CA GLY A 34 -34.45 26.22 24.01
C GLY A 34 -35.19 24.91 24.31
N PRO A 35 -36.29 24.97 25.09
CA PRO A 35 -37.23 23.86 25.19
C PRO A 35 -37.82 23.51 23.81
N PRO A 36 -38.03 22.22 23.49
CA PRO A 36 -37.89 21.06 24.37
C PRO A 36 -36.50 20.41 24.37
N PHE A 37 -35.56 20.88 23.54
CA PHE A 37 -34.30 20.17 23.28
C PHE A 37 -33.24 20.40 24.36
N GLU A 38 -33.18 21.61 24.92
CA GLU A 38 -32.25 21.97 26.01
C GLU A 38 -30.79 21.54 25.74
N GLY A 39 -30.39 21.56 24.47
CA GLY A 39 -29.05 21.25 23.98
C GLY A 39 -28.82 19.84 23.46
N TYR A 40 -29.83 18.97 23.47
CA TYR A 40 -29.70 17.59 23.00
C TYR A 40 -30.94 17.15 22.22
N LEU A 41 -30.72 16.45 21.11
CA LEU A 41 -31.78 15.85 20.29
C LEU A 41 -31.31 14.49 19.77
N GLU A 42 -32.17 13.49 19.86
CA GLU A 42 -32.00 12.21 19.19
C GLU A 42 -33.24 11.94 18.34
N LEU A 43 -33.07 11.66 17.04
CA LEU A 43 -34.18 11.36 16.15
C LEU A 43 -33.85 10.26 15.14
N ASN A 44 -34.88 9.50 14.74
CA ASN A 44 -34.77 8.58 13.61
C ASN A 44 -35.34 9.26 12.37
N VAL A 45 -34.58 9.26 11.29
CA VAL A 45 -34.96 9.86 10.00
C VAL A 45 -34.78 8.85 8.88
N GLU A 46 -35.40 9.14 7.74
CA GLU A 46 -35.19 8.41 6.50
C GLU A 46 -34.71 9.40 5.44
N ILE A 47 -33.49 9.19 4.92
CA ILE A 47 -32.89 10.06 3.91
C ILE A 47 -32.58 9.21 2.69
N ASP A 48 -33.19 9.54 1.56
CA ASP A 48 -33.13 8.78 0.31
C ASP A 48 -33.48 7.29 0.46
N GLY A 49 -34.39 6.98 1.38
CA GLY A 49 -34.82 5.60 1.69
C GLY A 49 -33.92 4.85 2.67
N ASP A 50 -32.82 5.46 3.12
CA ASP A 50 -31.93 4.91 4.14
C ASP A 50 -32.30 5.43 5.54
N PRO A 51 -32.47 4.54 6.54
CA PRO A 51 -32.73 4.97 7.90
C PRO A 51 -31.44 5.42 8.59
N TRP A 52 -31.53 6.56 9.29
CA TRP A 52 -30.45 7.13 10.10
C TRP A 52 -30.94 7.45 11.51
N LEU A 53 -30.09 7.15 12.50
CA LEU A 53 -30.21 7.69 13.85
C LEU A 53 -29.35 8.95 13.96
N LEU A 54 -29.98 10.10 14.09
CA LEU A 54 -29.32 11.39 14.30
C LEU A 54 -29.24 11.70 15.79
N GLU A 55 -28.07 12.15 16.21
CA GLU A 55 -27.77 12.64 17.56
C GLU A 55 -27.18 14.04 17.40
N VAL A 56 -27.84 15.04 17.96
CA VAL A 56 -27.39 16.43 18.01
C VAL A 56 -27.03 16.79 19.44
N SER A 57 -25.84 17.32 19.62
CA SER A 57 -25.33 17.79 20.90
C SER A 57 -24.40 18.97 20.69
N TYR A 58 -23.84 19.52 21.77
CA TYR A 58 -22.84 20.56 21.65
C TYR A 58 -21.73 20.39 22.69
N SER A 59 -20.58 20.95 22.36
CA SER A 59 -19.48 21.17 23.28
C SER A 59 -19.27 22.66 23.50
N LYS A 60 -18.62 23.01 24.62
CA LYS A 60 -18.31 24.39 24.93
C LYS A 60 -16.97 24.77 24.30
N SER A 61 -16.99 25.71 23.37
CA SER A 61 -15.81 26.11 22.60
C SER A 61 -14.79 26.90 23.43
N GLY A 62 -13.65 27.19 22.82
CA GLY A 62 -12.67 28.17 23.31
C GLY A 62 -13.03 29.64 22.98
N PHE A 63 -14.16 29.91 22.34
CA PHE A 63 -14.44 31.20 21.70
C PHE A 63 -15.33 32.11 22.54
N ALA A 64 -14.92 33.36 22.73
CA ALA A 64 -15.77 34.41 23.29
C ALA A 64 -16.82 34.85 22.26
N PRO A 65 -18.07 35.14 22.64
CA PRO A 65 -19.01 35.83 21.75
C PRO A 65 -18.50 37.24 21.42
N ARG A 66 -18.83 37.75 20.23
CA ARG A 66 -18.56 39.15 19.91
C ARG A 66 -19.51 40.02 20.75
N LEU A 67 -18.98 41.08 21.36
CA LEU A 67 -19.76 41.99 22.23
C LEU A 67 -21.02 42.56 21.54
N SER A 68 -20.96 42.76 20.22
CA SER A 68 -22.08 43.28 19.42
C SER A 68 -23.21 42.28 19.21
N ASP A 69 -22.99 40.99 19.44
CA ASP A 69 -23.97 39.95 19.12
C ASP A 69 -25.09 39.85 20.16
N GLY A 70 -24.94 40.51 21.31
CA GLY A 70 -25.93 40.50 22.38
C GLY A 70 -26.13 39.13 23.05
N ILE A 71 -25.20 38.19 22.85
CA ILE A 71 -25.25 36.85 23.42
C ILE A 71 -24.86 36.92 24.90
N ASN A 72 -25.80 36.58 25.78
CA ASN A 72 -25.59 36.55 27.23
C ASN A 72 -25.01 35.20 27.70
N ALA A 73 -23.86 34.82 27.12
CA ALA A 73 -23.11 33.62 27.48
C ALA A 73 -21.61 33.96 27.58
N GLU A 74 -20.87 33.27 28.44
CA GLU A 74 -19.43 33.51 28.60
C GLU A 74 -18.61 33.03 27.40
N ARG A 75 -19.11 32.00 26.69
CA ARG A 75 -18.46 31.39 25.53
C ARG A 75 -19.47 30.81 24.56
N LEU A 76 -19.05 30.70 23.30
CA LEU A 76 -19.81 30.07 22.23
C LEU A 76 -19.74 28.54 22.31
N TYR A 77 -20.59 27.88 21.54
CA TYR A 77 -20.66 26.43 21.45
C TYR A 77 -20.11 25.94 20.11
N GLU A 78 -19.84 24.65 20.04
CA GLU A 78 -19.59 23.92 18.79
C GLU A 78 -20.60 22.79 18.74
N TRP A 79 -21.35 22.71 17.64
CA TRP A 79 -22.48 21.79 17.51
C TRP A 79 -22.05 20.50 16.83
N ASP A 80 -22.32 19.37 17.47
CA ASP A 80 -22.07 18.05 16.95
C ASP A 80 -23.36 17.46 16.40
N ILE A 81 -23.41 17.18 15.09
CA ILE A 81 -24.45 16.40 14.42
C ILE A 81 -23.84 15.06 14.03
N LYS A 82 -24.36 13.96 14.59
CA LYS A 82 -23.88 12.61 14.33
C LYS A 82 -25.01 11.76 13.76
N GLY A 83 -24.85 11.27 12.53
CA GLY A 83 -25.72 10.27 11.92
C GLY A 83 -25.10 8.88 11.99
N ARG A 84 -25.89 7.89 12.42
CA ARG A 84 -25.57 6.46 12.33
C ARG A 84 -26.55 5.77 11.40
N GLY A 85 -26.07 5.29 10.27
CA GLY A 85 -26.84 4.58 9.25
C GLY A 85 -26.73 3.07 9.38
N ARG A 86 -27.32 2.36 8.41
CA ARG A 86 -27.16 0.91 8.27
C ARG A 86 -25.72 0.52 7.97
N GLY A 87 -25.32 -0.67 8.41
CA GLY A 87 -23.98 -1.20 8.18
C GLY A 87 -22.93 -0.22 8.69
N GLU A 88 -22.95 0.12 9.97
CA GLU A 88 -21.93 0.97 10.63
C GLU A 88 -21.55 2.30 9.93
N ARG A 89 -22.35 2.78 8.96
CA ARG A 89 -22.15 4.07 8.29
C ARG A 89 -22.28 5.17 9.33
N LYS A 90 -21.28 6.04 9.42
CA LYS A 90 -21.25 7.13 10.39
C LYS A 90 -20.87 8.42 9.69
N ALA A 91 -21.65 9.47 9.91
CA ALA A 91 -21.32 10.81 9.48
C ALA A 91 -21.38 11.73 10.69
N SER A 92 -20.26 12.33 11.05
CA SER A 92 -20.15 13.28 12.17
C SER A 92 -19.74 14.64 11.64
N PHE A 93 -20.44 15.68 12.07
CA PHE A 93 -20.19 17.06 11.69
C PHE A 93 -20.11 17.92 12.95
N ASN A 94 -18.99 18.61 13.14
CA ASN A 94 -18.80 19.61 14.18
C ASN A 94 -18.86 21.00 13.55
N ILE A 95 -19.91 21.77 13.85
CA ILE A 95 -20.18 23.09 13.29
C ILE A 95 -19.70 24.16 14.27
N SER A 96 -18.67 24.89 13.86
CA SER A 96 -18.10 26.00 14.63
C SER A 96 -18.35 27.35 13.96
N PRO A 97 -18.70 28.40 14.72
CA PRO A 97 -18.84 29.75 14.18
C PRO A 97 -17.48 30.36 13.86
N ARG A 98 -17.43 31.20 12.84
CA ARG A 98 -16.24 31.99 12.46
C ARG A 98 -16.63 33.43 12.21
N PHE A 99 -15.80 34.34 12.68
CA PHE A 99 -16.00 35.77 12.50
C PHE A 99 -14.70 36.55 12.75
N PRO A 100 -14.55 37.77 12.20
CA PRO A 100 -13.33 38.55 12.40
C PRO A 100 -13.05 38.87 13.87
N ASN A 101 -11.76 38.87 14.23
CA ASN A 101 -11.23 39.24 15.54
C ASN A 101 -11.74 38.34 16.68
N MET A 102 -11.86 37.04 16.44
CA MET A 102 -12.21 36.05 17.47
C MET A 102 -11.22 36.07 18.64
N ARG A 103 -11.74 35.90 19.85
CA ARG A 103 -10.98 35.94 21.09
C ARG A 103 -11.23 34.72 21.95
N HIS A 104 -10.22 34.34 22.73
CA HIS A 104 -10.35 33.29 23.73
C HIS A 104 -11.28 33.75 24.84
N TRP A 105 -12.23 32.91 25.23
CA TRP A 105 -13.25 33.27 26.22
C TRP A 105 -12.65 33.61 27.59
N GLU A 106 -11.60 32.89 28.01
CA GLU A 106 -11.01 33.06 29.34
C GLU A 106 -9.98 34.20 29.41
N THR A 107 -9.06 34.29 28.42
CA THR A 107 -7.94 35.24 28.47
C THR A 107 -8.25 36.54 27.74
N GLY A 108 -9.23 36.53 26.83
CA GLY A 108 -9.51 37.64 25.93
C GLY A 108 -8.49 37.80 24.80
N ASP A 109 -7.49 36.93 24.70
CA ASP A 109 -6.46 37.02 23.67
C ASP A 109 -7.02 36.72 22.27
N PRO A 110 -6.50 37.35 21.21
CA PRO A 110 -6.86 37.00 19.83
C PRO A 110 -6.56 35.52 19.54
N ILE A 111 -7.50 34.83 18.89
CA ILE A 111 -7.31 33.45 18.44
C ILE A 111 -6.83 33.47 17.00
N GLN A 112 -5.70 32.82 16.75
CA GLN A 112 -5.21 32.60 15.40
C GLN A 112 -5.82 31.34 14.81
N LEU A 113 -6.93 31.51 14.08
CA LEU A 113 -7.50 30.45 13.25
C LEU A 113 -7.10 30.67 11.78
N PRO A 114 -6.93 29.61 10.97
CA PRO A 114 -6.67 29.74 9.55
C PRO A 114 -7.79 30.44 8.75
N TRP A 115 -8.92 30.77 9.38
CA TRP A 115 -10.11 31.33 8.71
C TRP A 115 -9.81 32.67 8.01
N GLU A 116 -9.38 33.70 8.73
CA GLU A 116 -9.19 35.04 8.16
C GLU A 116 -8.17 35.05 7.02
N ASN A 117 -7.08 34.29 7.16
CA ASN A 117 -6.04 34.18 6.14
C ASN A 117 -6.47 33.40 4.90
N GLN A 118 -7.49 32.53 4.99
CA GLN A 118 -7.89 31.64 3.91
C GLN A 118 -9.23 32.00 3.27
N VAL A 119 -10.14 32.61 4.02
CA VAL A 119 -11.50 32.97 3.62
C VAL A 119 -11.69 34.50 3.57
N GLY A 120 -10.94 35.24 4.41
CA GLY A 120 -11.03 36.69 4.55
C GLY A 120 -11.69 37.13 5.85
N GLU A 121 -11.77 38.44 6.04
CA GLU A 121 -12.40 39.08 7.21
C GLU A 121 -13.94 39.07 7.11
N VAL A 122 -14.52 37.87 7.05
CA VAL A 122 -15.97 37.65 6.94
C VAL A 122 -16.46 36.66 7.99
N ASP A 123 -17.73 36.82 8.37
CA ASP A 123 -18.44 35.85 9.20
C ASP A 123 -18.71 34.56 8.40
N GLY A 124 -18.88 33.44 9.08
CA GLY A 124 -19.14 32.15 8.43
C GLY A 124 -19.26 30.99 9.39
N VAL A 125 -19.30 29.79 8.83
CA VAL A 125 -19.25 28.53 9.56
C VAL A 125 -18.14 27.64 9.03
N ASP A 126 -17.51 26.93 9.94
CA ASP A 126 -16.48 25.94 9.67
C ASP A 126 -16.96 24.61 10.21
N VAL A 127 -16.99 23.61 9.35
CA VAL A 127 -17.56 22.29 9.66
C VAL A 127 -16.47 21.26 9.55
N GLU A 128 -15.99 20.77 10.69
CA GLU A 128 -15.14 19.58 10.74
C GLU A 128 -16.01 18.35 10.55
N TYR A 129 -15.58 17.42 9.69
CA TYR A 129 -16.34 16.21 9.39
C TYR A 129 -15.48 14.96 9.52
N HIS A 130 -16.13 13.89 9.97
CA HIS A 130 -15.59 12.54 10.01
C HIS A 130 -16.64 11.58 9.45
N LEU A 131 -16.29 10.90 8.37
CA LEU A 131 -17.16 9.96 7.65
C LEU A 131 -16.56 8.57 7.75
N SER A 132 -17.37 7.57 8.07
CA SER A 132 -16.99 6.16 8.08
C SER A 132 -17.91 5.38 7.14
N ASN A 133 -17.31 4.65 6.19
CA ASN A 133 -18.02 3.83 5.19
C ASN A 133 -19.01 4.62 4.31
N ILE A 134 -18.69 5.88 3.99
CA ILE A 134 -19.52 6.79 3.20
C ILE A 134 -18.62 7.49 2.17
N GLU A 135 -19.07 7.57 0.92
CA GLU A 135 -18.37 8.32 -0.14
C GLU A 135 -18.30 9.82 0.14
N SER A 136 -17.26 10.48 -0.37
CA SER A 136 -16.97 11.87 -0.01
C SER A 136 -18.11 12.83 -0.37
N GLU A 137 -18.68 12.67 -1.56
CA GLU A 137 -19.81 13.42 -2.11
C GLU A 137 -21.07 13.18 -1.28
N ARG A 138 -21.32 11.91 -0.94
CA ARG A 138 -22.47 11.53 -0.15
C ARG A 138 -22.40 12.13 1.25
N GLY A 139 -21.21 12.17 1.85
CA GLY A 139 -21.00 12.85 3.13
C GLY A 139 -21.35 14.34 3.07
N LEU A 140 -20.98 15.02 1.99
CA LEU A 140 -21.30 16.43 1.77
C LEU A 140 -22.82 16.66 1.61
N GLU A 141 -23.52 15.75 0.94
CA GLU A 141 -24.98 15.77 0.79
C GLU A 141 -25.73 15.50 2.09
N LEU A 142 -25.20 14.62 2.96
CA LEU A 142 -25.88 14.25 4.21
C LEU A 142 -25.99 15.41 5.21
N LEU A 143 -25.02 16.33 5.23
CA LEU A 143 -25.04 17.47 6.15
C LEU A 143 -26.31 18.34 5.99
N PRO A 144 -26.63 18.90 4.81
CA PRO A 144 -27.86 19.68 4.63
C PRO A 144 -29.14 18.88 4.86
N GLU A 145 -29.15 17.57 4.57
CA GLU A 145 -30.33 16.72 4.84
C GLU A 145 -30.54 16.50 6.34
N PHE A 146 -29.49 16.15 7.10
CA PHE A 146 -29.57 16.07 8.56
C PHE A 146 -29.99 17.41 9.16
N PHE A 147 -29.45 18.49 8.63
CA PHE A 147 -29.76 19.84 9.07
C PHE A 147 -31.23 20.19 8.80
N ALA A 148 -31.80 19.82 7.65
CA ALA A 148 -33.21 20.04 7.35
C ALA A 148 -34.14 19.25 8.29
N GLU A 149 -33.84 17.96 8.52
CA GLU A 149 -34.62 17.08 9.40
C GLU A 149 -34.68 17.57 10.84
N ILE A 150 -33.59 18.14 11.36
CA ILE A 150 -33.56 18.73 12.71
C ILE A 150 -34.59 19.87 12.83
N PHE A 151 -34.68 20.73 11.82
CA PHE A 151 -35.58 21.89 11.84
C PHE A 151 -37.03 21.50 11.54
N GLU A 152 -37.23 20.52 10.65
CA GLU A 152 -38.56 19.93 10.44
C GLU A 152 -39.09 19.31 11.74
N HIS A 153 -38.26 18.53 12.45
CA HIS A 153 -38.60 17.96 13.75
C HIS A 153 -38.90 19.04 14.81
N ALA A 154 -38.16 20.16 14.78
CA ALA A 154 -38.41 21.31 15.62
C ALA A 154 -39.66 22.13 15.22
N ASN A 155 -40.30 21.81 14.08
CA ASN A 155 -41.37 22.60 13.48
C ASN A 155 -40.96 24.08 13.26
N GLU A 156 -39.71 24.28 12.88
CA GLU A 156 -39.12 25.59 12.59
C GLU A 156 -38.73 25.70 11.12
N ARG A 157 -38.80 26.92 10.58
CA ARG A 157 -38.38 27.16 9.19
C ARG A 157 -36.91 27.46 9.13
N ILE A 158 -36.26 26.88 8.13
CA ILE A 158 -34.84 27.14 7.85
C ILE A 158 -34.64 27.70 6.45
N HIS A 159 -33.53 28.40 6.25
CA HIS A 159 -33.12 28.81 4.92
C HIS A 159 -32.74 27.55 4.10
N PRO A 160 -33.38 27.31 2.94
CA PRO A 160 -33.22 26.06 2.20
C PRO A 160 -31.80 25.84 1.65
N ASP A 161 -31.05 26.93 1.44
CA ASP A 161 -29.72 26.89 0.82
C ASP A 161 -28.56 26.71 1.82
N TYR A 162 -28.84 26.55 3.11
CA TYR A 162 -27.79 26.28 4.09
C TYR A 162 -27.09 24.95 3.79
N PHE A 163 -25.76 24.99 3.73
CA PHE A 163 -24.86 23.87 3.37
C PHE A 163 -25.06 23.24 1.98
N ARG A 164 -25.98 23.76 1.15
CA ARG A 164 -26.22 23.23 -0.20
C ARG A 164 -25.31 23.84 -1.28
N ALA A 165 -24.67 24.98 -0.99
CA ALA A 165 -23.64 25.54 -1.85
C ALA A 165 -22.34 24.74 -1.73
N GLU A 166 -21.52 24.72 -2.79
CA GLU A 166 -20.19 24.13 -2.72
C GLU A 166 -19.37 24.78 -1.58
N PRO A 167 -18.62 23.97 -0.79
CA PRO A 167 -17.71 24.52 0.19
C PRO A 167 -16.69 25.48 -0.45
N HIS A 168 -16.30 26.52 0.28
CA HIS A 168 -15.27 27.46 -0.16
C HIS A 168 -13.97 26.72 -0.52
N GLN A 169 -13.21 27.23 -1.52
CA GLN A 169 -11.94 26.65 -2.00
C GLN A 169 -10.87 26.41 -0.92
N ALA A 170 -11.00 27.07 0.24
CA ALA A 170 -10.14 26.88 1.40
C ALA A 170 -10.48 25.64 2.24
N SER A 171 -11.52 24.90 1.88
CA SER A 171 -11.90 23.64 2.51
C SER A 171 -10.82 22.59 2.28
N ARG A 172 -10.61 21.72 3.27
CA ARG A 172 -9.45 20.82 3.31
C ARG A 172 -9.85 19.41 3.69
N MET A 173 -9.05 18.45 3.27
CA MET A 173 -9.08 17.06 3.68
C MET A 173 -7.74 16.71 4.32
N TRP A 174 -7.75 15.77 5.27
CA TRP A 174 -6.51 15.29 5.88
C TRP A 174 -6.46 13.79 6.13
N ALA A 175 -7.55 13.06 5.90
CA ALA A 175 -7.55 11.61 5.85
C ALA A 175 -8.53 11.13 4.78
N TYR A 176 -8.12 10.14 3.98
CA TYR A 176 -9.01 9.40 3.10
C TYR A 176 -8.46 7.98 2.92
N GLU A 177 -9.22 6.99 3.37
CA GLU A 177 -8.92 5.56 3.25
C GLU A 177 -9.95 4.84 2.40
N ARG A 178 -9.48 3.97 1.49
CA ARG A 178 -10.33 3.03 0.76
C ARG A 178 -9.76 1.63 0.86
N TYR A 179 -10.62 0.62 0.76
CA TYR A 179 -10.23 -0.77 0.89
C TYR A 179 -10.97 -1.69 -0.07
N VAL A 180 -10.42 -2.90 -0.18
CA VAL A 180 -11.11 -4.09 -0.67
C VAL A 180 -10.95 -5.20 0.35
N ARG A 181 -11.87 -6.17 0.34
CA ARG A 181 -11.74 -7.38 1.14
C ARG A 181 -11.49 -8.58 0.24
N ILE A 182 -10.40 -9.28 0.51
CA ILE A 182 -9.96 -10.44 -0.29
C ILE A 182 -9.92 -11.68 0.59
N ARG A 183 -10.11 -12.87 0.01
CA ARG A 183 -9.95 -14.11 0.78
C ARG A 183 -8.52 -14.23 1.30
N ARG A 184 -8.41 -14.89 2.45
CA ARG A 184 -7.16 -15.07 3.20
C ARG A 184 -6.07 -15.73 2.37
N GLU A 185 -6.43 -16.74 1.57
CA GLU A 185 -5.54 -17.44 0.64
C GLU A 185 -4.87 -16.50 -0.39
N TRP A 186 -5.56 -15.43 -0.82
CA TRP A 186 -4.98 -14.43 -1.71
C TRP A 186 -4.15 -13.40 -0.95
N ALA A 187 -4.58 -13.03 0.26
CA ALA A 187 -3.86 -12.08 1.11
C ALA A 187 -2.52 -12.63 1.63
N GLU A 188 -2.37 -13.95 1.71
CA GLU A 188 -1.10 -14.60 2.04
C GLU A 188 0.01 -14.18 1.06
N LYS A 189 -0.33 -13.99 -0.23
CA LYS A 189 0.61 -13.50 -1.26
C LYS A 189 1.15 -12.09 -0.94
N LEU A 190 0.41 -11.28 -0.20
CA LEU A 190 0.81 -9.91 0.15
C LEU A 190 1.68 -9.85 1.42
N SER A 191 1.73 -10.92 2.22
CA SER A 191 2.16 -10.87 3.63
C SER A 191 3.67 -11.03 3.89
N SER A 192 4.37 -11.85 3.11
CA SER A 192 5.59 -12.51 3.60
C SER A 192 6.84 -12.41 2.74
N ALA A 193 6.64 -12.34 1.43
CA ALA A 193 7.57 -11.80 0.44
C ALA A 193 6.82 -10.94 -0.58
N GLY A 194 5.61 -10.51 -0.21
CA GLY A 194 4.70 -9.80 -1.09
C GLY A 194 5.02 -8.32 -1.24
N VAL A 195 4.10 -7.64 -1.90
CA VAL A 195 4.25 -6.25 -2.35
C VAL A 195 4.81 -5.30 -1.28
N LEU A 196 4.38 -5.40 -0.01
CA LEU A 196 4.84 -4.48 1.04
C LEU A 196 6.36 -4.55 1.24
N GLN A 197 6.92 -5.76 1.28
CA GLN A 197 8.35 -5.96 1.47
C GLN A 197 9.13 -5.68 0.18
N LYS A 198 8.61 -6.11 -0.98
CA LYS A 198 9.23 -5.83 -2.29
C LYS A 198 9.40 -4.33 -2.52
N VAL A 199 8.35 -3.56 -2.23
CA VAL A 199 8.37 -2.10 -2.32
C VAL A 199 9.36 -1.48 -1.32
N ALA A 200 9.37 -1.94 -0.06
CA ALA A 200 10.30 -1.41 0.93
C ALA A 200 11.77 -1.64 0.52
N LEU A 201 12.09 -2.83 0.02
CA LEU A 201 13.42 -3.15 -0.52
C LEU A 201 13.75 -2.29 -1.74
N TYR A 202 12.81 -2.09 -2.67
CA TYR A 202 13.02 -1.27 -3.87
C TYR A 202 13.38 0.16 -3.51
N LEU A 203 12.64 0.74 -2.56
CA LEU A 203 12.86 2.10 -2.12
C LEU A 203 14.16 2.26 -1.32
N SER A 204 14.67 1.19 -0.68
CA SER A 204 15.90 1.26 0.13
C SER A 204 17.15 1.66 -0.68
N GLU A 205 17.15 1.42 -2.00
CA GLU A 205 18.27 1.76 -2.89
C GLU A 205 18.15 3.16 -3.52
N ILE A 206 17.06 3.89 -3.25
CA ILE A 206 16.76 5.18 -3.88
C ILE A 206 17.04 6.32 -2.89
N LYS A 207 17.75 7.36 -3.35
CA LYS A 207 18.00 8.55 -2.53
C LYS A 207 16.78 9.48 -2.52
N GLY A 208 16.45 10.03 -1.34
CA GLY A 208 15.42 11.07 -1.18
C GLY A 208 14.01 10.53 -0.93
N VAL A 209 13.87 9.22 -0.75
CA VAL A 209 12.61 8.56 -0.38
C VAL A 209 12.61 8.25 1.12
N LYS A 210 11.41 8.02 1.67
CA LYS A 210 11.20 7.57 3.04
C LYS A 210 10.08 6.53 3.06
N ALA A 211 10.45 5.30 3.42
CA ALA A 211 9.53 4.20 3.63
C ALA A 211 9.73 3.58 5.02
N GLU A 212 8.64 3.19 5.67
CA GLU A 212 8.66 2.48 6.96
C GLU A 212 7.77 1.24 6.81
N LEU A 213 8.35 0.05 6.99
CA LEU A 213 7.61 -1.22 7.01
C LEU A 213 7.40 -1.63 8.46
N HIS A 214 6.15 -1.89 8.82
CA HIS A 214 5.74 -2.42 10.12
C HIS A 214 5.06 -3.77 9.90
N ILE A 215 5.52 -4.78 10.63
CA ILE A 215 5.01 -6.14 10.54
C ILE A 215 4.54 -6.54 11.94
N ASP A 216 3.25 -6.74 12.10
CA ASP A 216 2.65 -7.32 13.30
C ASP A 216 1.88 -8.57 12.89
N ASN A 217 2.48 -9.72 13.23
CA ASN A 217 1.91 -11.05 13.05
C ASN A 217 2.01 -11.86 14.35
N GLU A 218 2.05 -11.22 15.52
CA GLU A 218 2.20 -11.92 16.81
C GLU A 218 1.04 -12.90 17.05
N GLU A 219 -0.16 -12.51 16.64
CA GLU A 219 -1.40 -13.25 16.87
C GLU A 219 -1.80 -14.10 15.64
N VAL A 220 -1.72 -13.52 14.45
CA VAL A 220 -2.06 -14.16 13.18
C VAL A 220 -1.32 -13.50 12.03
N ILE A 221 -1.01 -14.27 10.97
CA ILE A 221 -0.48 -13.70 9.73
C ILE A 221 -1.46 -12.63 9.20
N ASN A 222 -0.89 -11.48 8.81
CA ASN A 222 -1.59 -10.27 8.41
C ASN A 222 -2.41 -9.63 9.52
N HIS A 223 -2.13 -9.87 10.81
CA HIS A 223 -2.85 -9.19 11.88
C HIS A 223 -2.86 -7.68 11.64
N GLN A 224 -1.66 -7.10 11.46
CA GLN A 224 -1.52 -5.69 11.13
C GLN A 224 -0.18 -5.38 10.43
N ASN A 225 -0.13 -5.60 9.11
CA ASN A 225 1.06 -5.30 8.31
C ASN A 225 0.86 -3.97 7.58
N ARG A 226 1.83 -3.05 7.70
CA ARG A 226 1.72 -1.67 7.19
C ARG A 226 2.99 -1.23 6.50
N LEU A 227 2.84 -0.60 5.34
CA LEU A 227 3.89 0.12 4.64
C LEU A 227 3.53 1.60 4.59
N PHE A 228 4.36 2.45 5.18
CA PHE A 228 4.21 3.89 5.12
C PHE A 228 5.16 4.47 4.09
N LEU A 229 4.64 5.35 3.24
CA LEU A 229 5.34 6.01 2.15
C LEU A 229 5.16 7.51 2.25
N ASN A 230 6.25 8.27 2.16
CA ASN A 230 6.17 9.71 1.92
C ASN A 230 5.84 10.02 0.43
N PRO A 231 5.49 11.27 0.07
CA PRO A 231 5.20 11.67 -1.31
C PRO A 231 6.26 11.25 -2.32
N ALA A 232 7.54 11.46 -1.98
CA ALA A 232 8.64 11.09 -2.85
C ALA A 232 8.68 9.58 -3.12
N SER A 233 8.44 8.74 -2.11
CA SER A 233 8.39 7.28 -2.27
C SER A 233 7.23 6.85 -3.16
N ALA A 234 6.03 7.40 -2.92
CA ALA A 234 4.86 7.12 -3.75
C ALA A 234 5.11 7.46 -5.22
N SER A 235 5.70 8.63 -5.50
CA SER A 235 6.03 9.06 -6.87
C SER A 235 7.06 8.18 -7.59
N LYS A 236 7.86 7.39 -6.83
CA LYS A 236 8.82 6.43 -7.41
C LYS A 236 8.17 5.11 -7.77
N LEU A 237 7.09 4.75 -7.11
CA LEU A 237 6.34 3.53 -7.38
C LEU A 237 5.36 3.72 -8.51
N LEU A 238 4.66 4.86 -8.51
CA LEU A 238 3.57 5.12 -9.41
C LEU A 238 3.72 6.54 -10.00
N PRO A 239 3.87 6.68 -11.33
CA PRO A 239 3.98 7.97 -12.01
C PRO A 239 2.81 8.90 -11.70
N GLY A 240 3.08 10.20 -11.50
CA GLY A 240 2.02 11.20 -11.25
C GLY A 240 1.52 11.29 -9.81
N HIS A 241 1.89 10.34 -8.95
CA HIS A 241 1.45 10.36 -7.56
C HIS A 241 2.18 11.39 -6.70
N THR A 242 1.41 12.11 -5.89
CA THR A 242 1.86 13.29 -5.11
C THR A 242 1.61 13.16 -3.61
N TYR A 243 0.80 12.21 -3.16
CA TYR A 243 0.44 12.08 -1.74
C TYR A 243 1.18 10.93 -1.03
N GLY A 244 1.73 11.20 0.15
CA GLY A 244 2.17 10.18 1.09
C GLY A 244 1.00 9.37 1.62
N ARG A 245 1.22 8.07 1.87
CA ARG A 245 0.17 7.08 2.14
C ARG A 245 0.63 5.96 3.06
N LYS A 246 -0.33 5.30 3.70
CA LYS A 246 -0.21 4.03 4.41
C LYS A 246 -0.89 2.97 3.55
N PHE A 247 -0.19 1.88 3.27
CA PHE A 247 -0.77 0.69 2.68
C PHE A 247 -0.80 -0.40 3.76
N GLU A 248 -1.97 -0.93 4.09
CA GLU A 248 -2.19 -1.84 5.21
C GLU A 248 -2.92 -3.11 4.77
N ILE A 249 -2.53 -4.22 5.38
CA ILE A 249 -3.24 -5.50 5.34
C ILE A 249 -3.63 -5.82 6.77
N TYR A 250 -4.92 -5.97 7.00
CA TYR A 250 -5.48 -6.16 8.34
C TYR A 250 -6.33 -7.42 8.43
N GLN A 251 -6.00 -8.27 9.40
CA GLN A 251 -6.70 -9.49 9.76
C GLN A 251 -7.14 -9.39 11.21
N LEU A 252 -8.40 -9.75 11.46
CA LEU A 252 -8.93 -9.85 12.82
C LEU A 252 -8.01 -10.74 13.68
N LYS A 253 -7.73 -10.32 14.91
CA LYS A 253 -6.83 -11.00 15.86
C LYS A 253 -7.13 -12.50 16.00
N ASP A 254 -8.40 -12.86 16.11
CA ASP A 254 -8.86 -14.24 16.17
C ASP A 254 -9.90 -14.45 15.05
N PRO A 255 -9.45 -14.79 13.82
CA PRO A 255 -10.37 -15.01 12.71
C PRO A 255 -11.23 -16.26 12.91
N ASP A 256 -10.74 -17.24 13.68
CA ASP A 256 -11.46 -18.49 13.92
C ASP A 256 -12.59 -18.33 14.96
N ALA A 257 -12.66 -17.17 15.63
CA ALA A 257 -13.81 -16.78 16.45
C ALA A 257 -15.08 -16.48 15.62
N VAL A 258 -14.96 -16.28 14.30
CA VAL A 258 -16.10 -16.09 13.39
C VAL A 258 -16.21 -17.24 12.39
N SER A 259 -17.39 -17.40 11.79
CA SER A 259 -17.58 -18.39 10.72
C SER A 259 -16.67 -18.06 9.53
N LYS A 260 -16.20 -19.08 8.79
CA LYS A 260 -15.45 -18.89 7.55
C LYS A 260 -16.24 -18.16 6.46
N ASP A 261 -17.57 -18.18 6.56
CA ASP A 261 -18.47 -17.45 5.67
C ASP A 261 -18.67 -15.98 6.12
N HIS A 262 -18.22 -15.62 7.32
CA HIS A 262 -18.31 -14.25 7.83
C HIS A 262 -17.22 -13.39 7.17
N PRO A 263 -17.52 -12.19 6.65
CA PRO A 263 -16.52 -11.39 5.94
C PRO A 263 -15.27 -11.09 6.77
N SER A 264 -15.40 -10.81 8.08
CA SER A 264 -14.27 -10.58 8.98
C SER A 264 -13.32 -11.77 9.18
N TYR A 265 -13.67 -12.98 8.73
CA TYR A 265 -12.72 -14.09 8.63
C TYR A 265 -11.60 -13.79 7.62
N HIS A 266 -11.89 -12.95 6.64
CA HIS A 266 -10.99 -12.56 5.56
C HIS A 266 -10.39 -11.17 5.80
N PRO A 267 -9.14 -10.91 5.39
CA PRO A 267 -8.47 -9.65 5.66
C PRO A 267 -8.94 -8.50 4.76
N LYS A 268 -8.79 -7.28 5.28
CA LYS A 268 -8.89 -6.04 4.49
C LYS A 268 -7.52 -5.67 3.92
N VAL A 269 -7.54 -5.12 2.71
CA VAL A 269 -6.39 -4.52 2.04
C VAL A 269 -6.76 -3.06 1.77
N GLU A 270 -6.08 -2.14 2.43
CA GLU A 270 -6.51 -0.74 2.56
C GLU A 270 -5.37 0.24 2.29
N VAL A 271 -5.71 1.36 1.65
CA VAL A 271 -4.76 2.45 1.40
C VAL A 271 -5.35 3.73 1.98
N LEU A 272 -4.59 4.37 2.88
CA LEU A 272 -4.92 5.64 3.53
C LEU A 272 -3.94 6.73 3.08
N VAL A 273 -4.46 7.82 2.54
CA VAL A 273 -3.74 9.08 2.41
C VAL A 273 -4.03 9.92 3.65
N ASN A 274 -3.00 10.42 4.34
CA ASN A 274 -3.14 11.19 5.59
C ASN A 274 -2.14 12.35 5.67
N LYS A 275 -2.54 13.51 6.22
CA LYS A 275 -1.67 14.70 6.35
C LYS A 275 -0.37 14.44 7.10
N SER A 276 -0.38 13.55 8.10
CA SER A 276 0.81 13.20 8.87
C SER A 276 1.92 12.57 8.02
N ARG A 277 1.55 11.99 6.87
CA ARG A 277 2.47 11.43 5.87
C ARG A 277 2.80 12.42 4.75
N ASN A 278 2.20 13.61 4.76
CA ASN A 278 2.39 14.71 3.82
C ASN A 278 2.98 15.95 4.54
N ASP A 279 3.98 15.74 5.39
CA ASP A 279 4.62 16.83 6.17
C ASP A 279 3.67 17.66 7.05
N GLY A 280 2.51 17.09 7.42
CA GLY A 280 1.47 17.76 8.21
C GLY A 280 0.51 18.61 7.36
N GLU A 281 0.67 18.64 6.04
CA GLU A 281 -0.13 19.44 5.12
C GLU A 281 -1.47 18.76 4.79
N ALA A 282 -2.56 19.51 4.92
CA ALA A 282 -3.89 19.10 4.48
C ALA A 282 -4.13 19.56 3.03
N TRP A 283 -4.67 18.70 2.18
CA TRP A 283 -4.93 18.99 0.76
C TRP A 283 -6.30 19.63 0.56
N ALA A 284 -6.54 20.21 -0.62
CA ALA A 284 -7.80 20.88 -0.90
C ALA A 284 -8.93 19.85 -1.05
N TRP A 285 -10.13 20.19 -0.58
CA TRP A 285 -11.33 19.39 -0.83
C TRP A 285 -11.60 19.20 -2.35
N ALA A 286 -11.20 20.17 -3.16
CA ALA A 286 -11.30 20.08 -4.62
C ALA A 286 -10.49 18.91 -5.20
N ASP A 287 -9.41 18.49 -4.53
CA ASP A 287 -8.49 17.45 -5.00
C ASP A 287 -8.99 16.03 -4.65
N ARG A 288 -10.17 15.89 -4.02
CA ARG A 288 -10.67 14.60 -3.51
C ARG A 288 -10.76 13.49 -4.56
N HIS A 289 -11.07 13.84 -5.82
CA HIS A 289 -11.13 12.88 -6.91
C HIS A 289 -9.73 12.39 -7.32
N GLU A 290 -8.75 13.29 -7.39
CA GLU A 290 -7.34 12.93 -7.64
C GLU A 290 -6.81 12.04 -6.51
N VAL A 291 -7.15 12.36 -5.26
CA VAL A 291 -6.75 11.55 -4.10
C VAL A 291 -7.39 10.17 -4.16
N THR A 292 -8.66 10.09 -4.56
CA THR A 292 -9.37 8.81 -4.77
C THR A 292 -8.65 7.96 -5.82
N GLU A 293 -8.38 8.53 -6.99
CA GLU A 293 -7.66 7.87 -8.08
C GLU A 293 -6.31 7.33 -7.60
N GLN A 294 -5.52 8.16 -6.91
CA GLN A 294 -4.21 7.74 -6.42
C GLN A 294 -4.28 6.63 -5.35
N ILE A 295 -5.31 6.63 -4.50
CA ILE A 295 -5.55 5.55 -3.52
C ILE A 295 -5.86 4.25 -4.26
N GLU A 296 -6.77 4.31 -5.22
CA GLU A 296 -7.23 3.15 -5.98
C GLU A 296 -6.16 2.56 -6.88
N GLU A 297 -5.39 3.41 -7.57
CA GLU A 297 -4.21 3.01 -8.34
C GLU A 297 -3.21 2.30 -7.45
N THR A 298 -2.92 2.81 -6.25
CA THR A 298 -2.01 2.13 -5.31
C THR A 298 -2.51 0.74 -4.94
N LEU A 299 -3.79 0.65 -4.56
CA LEU A 299 -4.40 -0.59 -4.12
C LEU A 299 -4.43 -1.62 -5.25
N LEU A 300 -4.93 -1.24 -6.42
CA LEU A 300 -5.11 -2.15 -7.55
C LEU A 300 -3.78 -2.53 -8.21
N ASN A 301 -2.80 -1.63 -8.27
CA ASN A 301 -1.46 -1.99 -8.74
C ASN A 301 -0.76 -2.94 -7.78
N ALA A 302 -0.91 -2.75 -6.47
CA ALA A 302 -0.33 -3.68 -5.51
C ALA A 302 -0.89 -5.10 -5.62
N LEU A 303 -2.21 -5.24 -5.86
CA LEU A 303 -2.82 -6.53 -6.17
C LEU A 303 -2.32 -7.08 -7.51
N HIS A 304 -2.19 -6.20 -8.51
CA HIS A 304 -1.72 -6.56 -9.83
C HIS A 304 -0.29 -7.13 -9.80
N TRP A 305 0.62 -6.50 -9.06
CA TRP A 305 2.03 -6.93 -8.95
C TRP A 305 2.21 -8.29 -8.27
N GLU A 306 1.19 -8.78 -7.55
CA GLU A 306 1.17 -10.13 -6.96
C GLU A 306 0.29 -11.13 -7.71
N ASP A 307 -0.07 -10.81 -8.96
CA ASP A 307 -0.92 -11.63 -9.82
C ASP A 307 -2.25 -12.02 -9.14
N ILE A 308 -2.81 -11.10 -8.34
CA ILE A 308 -4.14 -11.26 -7.76
C ILE A 308 -5.15 -10.79 -8.80
N PRO A 309 -6.12 -11.64 -9.21
CA PRO A 309 -7.13 -11.26 -10.18
C PRO A 309 -7.92 -10.03 -9.71
N LEU A 310 -7.93 -8.98 -10.53
CA LEU A 310 -8.59 -7.71 -10.19
C LEU A 310 -10.11 -7.75 -10.40
N GLY A 311 -10.60 -8.67 -11.23
CA GLY A 311 -12.03 -8.80 -11.50
C GLY A 311 -12.76 -9.51 -10.36
N PRO A 312 -13.93 -9.01 -9.94
CA PRO A 312 -14.76 -9.68 -8.94
C PRO A 312 -15.46 -10.95 -9.47
N ASP A 313 -15.66 -11.05 -10.77
CA ASP A 313 -16.46 -12.12 -11.38
C ASP A 313 -15.71 -13.46 -11.41
N GLY A 314 -16.31 -14.50 -10.83
CA GLY A 314 -15.94 -15.91 -11.07
C GLY A 314 -14.61 -16.39 -10.47
N ASN A 315 -13.81 -15.49 -9.90
CA ASN A 315 -12.44 -15.78 -9.44
C ASN A 315 -12.36 -16.15 -7.96
N GLY A 316 -13.42 -15.87 -7.20
CA GLY A 316 -13.47 -16.10 -5.76
C GLY A 316 -12.55 -15.20 -4.92
N VAL A 317 -11.83 -14.24 -5.50
CA VAL A 317 -10.86 -13.40 -4.78
C VAL A 317 -11.52 -12.53 -3.73
N TYR A 318 -12.59 -11.82 -4.11
CA TYR A 318 -13.19 -10.77 -3.29
C TYR A 318 -14.36 -11.31 -2.46
N VAL A 319 -14.52 -10.75 -1.27
CA VAL A 319 -15.60 -11.12 -0.34
C VAL A 319 -16.36 -9.87 0.04
N ALA A 320 -17.63 -9.80 -0.36
CA ALA A 320 -18.49 -8.69 0.03
C ALA A 320 -18.66 -8.65 1.56
N ASP A 321 -18.79 -7.44 2.09
CA ASP A 321 -19.17 -7.21 3.48
C ASP A 321 -20.29 -6.16 3.56
N ASP A 322 -20.59 -5.64 4.75
CA ASP A 322 -21.69 -4.69 4.95
C ASP A 322 -21.49 -3.35 4.20
N HIS A 323 -20.29 -3.08 3.67
CA HIS A 323 -19.96 -1.81 3.01
C HIS A 323 -19.27 -1.98 1.66
N PHE A 324 -18.60 -3.11 1.44
CA PHE A 324 -17.92 -3.45 0.20
C PHE A 324 -18.73 -4.49 -0.58
N ASP A 325 -19.26 -4.11 -1.74
CA ASP A 325 -20.18 -4.95 -2.53
C ASP A 325 -19.47 -5.99 -3.41
N ALA A 326 -18.13 -5.93 -3.52
CA ALA A 326 -17.33 -6.77 -4.41
C ALA A 326 -17.85 -6.77 -5.87
N VAL A 327 -18.18 -5.59 -6.40
CA VAL A 327 -18.67 -5.40 -7.78
C VAL A 327 -17.59 -4.83 -8.68
N ALA A 328 -17.79 -4.94 -9.99
CA ALA A 328 -16.86 -4.39 -10.96
C ALA A 328 -17.03 -2.88 -11.04
N ARG A 329 -15.92 -2.14 -11.07
CA ARG A 329 -15.94 -0.69 -11.25
C ARG A 329 -16.29 -0.30 -12.69
N ASP A 330 -16.94 0.86 -12.83
CA ASP A 330 -17.34 1.41 -14.13
C ASP A 330 -16.14 1.90 -14.96
N GLN A 331 -15.18 2.56 -14.32
CA GLN A 331 -14.02 3.18 -14.97
C GLN A 331 -12.72 2.60 -14.41
N PRO A 332 -11.92 1.85 -15.17
CA PRO A 332 -10.69 1.25 -14.66
C PRO A 332 -9.62 2.30 -14.34
N VAL A 333 -8.79 2.02 -13.34
CA VAL A 333 -7.54 2.78 -13.10
C VAL A 333 -6.40 2.28 -13.98
N GLU A 334 -5.39 3.13 -14.13
CA GLU A 334 -4.15 2.77 -14.81
C GLU A 334 -3.39 1.68 -14.03
N LEU A 335 -2.87 0.70 -14.77
CA LEU A 335 -2.02 -0.35 -14.24
C LEU A 335 -0.60 -0.13 -14.75
N TYR A 336 0.34 0.00 -13.82
CA TYR A 336 1.75 0.22 -14.06
C TYR A 336 2.54 -1.09 -13.93
N GLU A 337 3.68 -1.14 -14.60
CA GLU A 337 4.63 -2.22 -14.44
C GLU A 337 5.14 -2.29 -12.99
N ASP A 338 5.32 -3.50 -12.47
CA ASP A 338 5.91 -3.72 -11.16
C ASP A 338 7.36 -3.17 -11.17
N PRO A 339 7.71 -2.20 -10.30
CA PRO A 339 9.08 -1.65 -10.24
C PRO A 339 10.06 -2.57 -9.49
N THR A 340 9.57 -3.63 -8.84
CA THR A 340 10.33 -4.54 -7.97
C THR A 340 10.98 -5.80 -8.60
N PRO A 341 10.80 -6.20 -9.88
CA PRO A 341 11.40 -7.40 -10.48
C PRO A 341 12.94 -7.46 -10.41
N ARG A 342 13.62 -6.31 -10.42
CA ARG A 342 15.09 -6.25 -10.33
C ARG A 342 15.63 -6.75 -8.99
N LEU A 343 14.81 -6.74 -7.94
CA LEU A 343 15.21 -7.23 -6.63
C LEU A 343 15.07 -8.73 -6.50
N GLU A 344 14.08 -9.36 -7.11
CA GLU A 344 13.99 -10.83 -7.13
C GLU A 344 15.21 -11.43 -7.82
N ALA A 345 15.58 -10.94 -9.01
CA ALA A 345 16.78 -11.42 -9.71
C ALA A 345 18.08 -11.19 -8.92
N LYS A 346 18.20 -10.07 -8.19
CA LYS A 346 19.38 -9.74 -7.38
C LYS A 346 19.44 -10.53 -6.06
N THR A 347 18.30 -10.73 -5.40
CA THR A 347 18.17 -11.57 -4.19
C THR A 347 18.43 -13.03 -4.55
N ASP A 348 17.82 -13.55 -5.62
CA ASP A 348 18.07 -14.89 -6.15
C ASP A 348 19.55 -15.06 -6.51
N HIS A 349 20.15 -14.09 -7.21
CA HIS A 349 21.56 -14.16 -7.57
C HIS A 349 22.49 -14.13 -6.33
N LEU A 350 22.21 -13.30 -5.33
CA LEU A 350 23.00 -13.23 -4.11
C LEU A 350 22.86 -14.54 -3.31
N LEU A 351 21.64 -15.03 -3.14
CA LEU A 351 21.35 -16.30 -2.47
C LEU A 351 22.01 -17.48 -3.19
N MET A 352 21.97 -17.49 -4.54
CA MET A 352 22.62 -18.51 -5.37
C MET A 352 24.14 -18.42 -5.34
N THR A 353 24.71 -17.22 -5.33
CA THR A 353 26.17 -17.01 -5.22
C THR A 353 26.66 -17.47 -3.86
N THR A 354 25.95 -17.11 -2.79
CA THR A 354 26.27 -17.58 -1.44
C THR A 354 26.13 -19.09 -1.35
N LEU A 355 25.03 -19.68 -1.80
CA LEU A 355 24.82 -21.14 -1.86
C LEU A 355 25.90 -21.89 -2.66
N ARG A 356 26.43 -21.28 -3.72
CA ARG A 356 27.51 -21.84 -4.56
C ARG A 356 28.86 -21.83 -3.86
N ASP A 357 29.16 -20.76 -3.13
CA ASP A 357 30.47 -20.57 -2.48
C ASP A 357 30.53 -21.24 -1.09
N MET A 358 29.42 -21.84 -0.64
CA MET A 358 29.28 -22.55 0.63
C MET A 358 29.84 -23.97 0.58
N GLY A 359 30.59 -24.34 1.62
CA GLY A 359 30.95 -25.73 1.87
C GLY A 359 29.72 -26.58 2.28
N GLU A 360 29.83 -27.90 2.14
CA GLU A 360 28.77 -28.89 2.45
C GLU A 360 28.09 -28.63 3.81
N THR A 361 28.86 -28.33 4.85
CA THR A 361 28.30 -28.04 6.18
C THR A 361 27.52 -26.73 6.26
N ALA A 362 27.89 -25.71 5.48
CA ALA A 362 27.13 -24.46 5.43
C ALA A 362 25.80 -24.65 4.71
N ARG A 363 25.76 -25.53 3.70
CA ARG A 363 24.53 -25.93 3.02
C ARG A 363 23.56 -26.62 3.98
N ASP A 364 24.03 -27.64 4.70
CA ASP A 364 23.22 -28.40 5.67
C ASP A 364 22.65 -27.50 6.78
N VAL A 365 23.45 -26.55 7.29
CA VAL A 365 23.02 -25.55 8.28
C VAL A 365 21.91 -24.66 7.72
N THR A 366 22.06 -24.18 6.50
CA THR A 366 21.12 -23.24 5.88
C THR A 366 19.77 -23.91 5.57
N GLU A 367 19.79 -25.15 5.10
CA GLU A 367 18.60 -25.96 4.83
C GLU A 367 17.80 -26.27 6.11
N THR A 368 18.52 -26.63 7.18
CA THR A 368 17.91 -26.91 8.49
C THR A 368 17.27 -25.64 9.08
N VAL A 369 17.99 -24.51 9.08
CA VAL A 369 17.48 -23.22 9.56
C VAL A 369 16.30 -22.73 8.70
N ALA A 370 16.30 -23.04 7.39
CA ALA A 370 15.21 -22.64 6.49
C ALA A 370 13.89 -23.36 6.78
N THR A 371 13.99 -24.63 7.18
CA THR A 371 12.85 -25.48 7.51
C THR A 371 12.29 -25.14 8.89
N ASP A 372 13.17 -24.96 9.88
CA ASP A 372 12.78 -24.85 11.29
C ASP A 372 12.56 -23.41 11.77
N GLY A 373 12.94 -22.40 10.96
CA GLY A 373 12.58 -21.01 11.22
C GLY A 373 13.40 -20.31 12.30
N GLY A 374 14.52 -20.89 12.71
CA GLY A 374 15.43 -20.40 13.74
C GLY A 374 15.84 -21.54 14.67
N VAL A 375 17.13 -21.81 14.84
CA VAL A 375 17.61 -22.97 15.60
C VAL A 375 18.83 -22.60 16.44
N ALA A 376 18.89 -23.09 17.68
CA ALA A 376 20.05 -22.94 18.54
C ALA A 376 21.26 -23.66 17.94
N VAL A 377 22.46 -23.09 18.07
CA VAL A 377 23.69 -23.68 17.49
C VAL A 377 23.96 -25.10 18.00
N ASP A 378 23.64 -25.37 19.27
CA ASP A 378 23.82 -26.69 19.88
C ASP A 378 22.84 -27.73 19.29
N ASP A 379 21.59 -27.34 19.03
CA ASP A 379 20.58 -28.20 18.39
C ASP A 379 20.95 -28.49 16.93
N LEU A 380 21.49 -27.50 16.21
CA LEU A 380 22.06 -27.67 14.86
C LEU A 380 23.25 -28.63 14.84
N ALA A 381 24.13 -28.52 15.83
CA ALA A 381 25.29 -29.40 15.97
C ALA A 381 24.86 -30.86 16.19
N ASP A 382 23.86 -31.07 17.04
CA ASP A 382 23.31 -32.40 17.35
C ASP A 382 22.54 -33.00 16.15
N GLN A 383 21.68 -32.21 15.49
CA GLN A 383 20.92 -32.68 14.32
C GLN A 383 21.82 -33.04 13.14
N LEU A 384 22.84 -32.22 12.87
CA LEU A 384 23.76 -32.43 11.74
C LEU A 384 24.94 -33.35 12.08
N GLY A 385 25.07 -33.79 13.34
CA GLY A 385 26.18 -34.61 13.82
C GLY A 385 27.55 -33.94 13.65
N LYS A 386 27.61 -32.61 13.78
CA LYS A 386 28.83 -31.80 13.60
C LYS A 386 29.25 -31.19 14.93
N HIS A 387 30.53 -30.82 15.04
CA HIS A 387 31.01 -30.10 16.22
C HIS A 387 30.49 -28.63 16.20
N PRO A 388 30.05 -28.03 17.32
CA PRO A 388 29.53 -26.66 17.36
C PRO A 388 30.46 -25.62 16.71
N ALA A 389 31.77 -25.77 16.90
CA ALA A 389 32.77 -24.91 16.24
C ALA A 389 32.73 -24.94 14.69
N THR A 390 32.29 -26.05 14.08
CA THR A 390 32.10 -26.17 12.62
C THR A 390 30.82 -25.43 12.20
N ILE A 391 29.77 -25.50 13.01
CA ILE A 391 28.51 -24.76 12.81
C ILE A 391 28.77 -23.25 12.91
N TYR A 392 29.50 -22.78 13.92
CA TYR A 392 29.88 -21.37 14.03
C TYR A 392 30.69 -20.85 12.84
N ARG A 393 31.60 -21.65 12.29
CA ARG A 393 32.34 -21.29 11.08
C ARG A 393 31.42 -21.19 9.87
N ALA A 394 30.54 -22.17 9.68
CA ALA A 394 29.55 -22.16 8.61
C ALA A 394 28.65 -20.91 8.68
N ILE A 395 28.18 -20.54 9.87
CA ILE A 395 27.38 -19.33 10.08
C ILE A 395 28.19 -18.06 9.78
N GLN A 396 29.47 -18.03 10.17
CA GLN A 396 30.34 -16.89 9.92
C GLN A 396 30.62 -16.71 8.42
N ASP A 397 30.82 -17.81 7.68
CA ASP A 397 30.98 -17.80 6.22
C ASP A 397 29.67 -17.37 5.52
N LEU A 398 28.54 -17.63 6.16
CA LEU A 398 27.18 -17.24 5.75
C LEU A 398 26.75 -15.85 6.22
N GLY A 399 27.69 -15.05 6.71
CA GLY A 399 27.41 -13.81 7.43
C GLY A 399 26.57 -12.77 6.66
N ASP A 400 26.34 -12.91 5.36
CA ASP A 400 25.46 -12.02 4.60
C ASP A 400 23.99 -12.52 4.51
N VAL A 401 23.75 -13.80 4.81
CA VAL A 401 22.45 -14.49 4.70
C VAL A 401 21.89 -14.88 6.07
N LEU A 402 22.75 -15.39 6.95
CA LEU A 402 22.40 -15.76 8.31
C LEU A 402 22.88 -14.73 9.33
N GLU A 403 22.17 -14.67 10.44
CA GLU A 403 22.59 -13.95 11.64
C GLU A 403 22.59 -14.89 12.84
N LEU A 404 23.44 -14.57 13.80
CA LEU A 404 23.56 -15.25 15.07
C LEU A 404 23.23 -14.23 16.17
N ASP A 405 22.12 -14.43 16.86
CA ASP A 405 21.75 -13.63 18.03
C ASP A 405 21.60 -14.54 19.25
N GLN A 406 22.32 -14.22 20.33
CA GLN A 406 22.30 -14.95 21.60
C GLN A 406 22.46 -16.49 21.54
N GLY A 407 23.02 -17.03 20.45
CA GLY A 407 23.20 -18.47 20.26
C GLY A 407 22.17 -19.12 19.34
N ASP A 408 21.17 -18.36 18.90
CA ASP A 408 20.18 -18.75 17.89
C ASP A 408 20.58 -18.26 16.50
N VAL A 409 20.39 -19.13 15.51
CA VAL A 409 20.71 -18.88 14.11
C VAL A 409 19.44 -18.66 13.32
N SER A 410 19.33 -17.54 12.62
CA SER A 410 18.18 -17.18 11.78
C SER A 410 18.63 -16.55 10.47
N PHE A 411 17.71 -16.40 9.52
CA PHE A 411 17.97 -15.63 8.31
C PHE A 411 17.85 -14.13 8.59
N ARG A 412 18.79 -13.34 8.08
CA ARG A 412 18.77 -11.86 8.15
C ARG A 412 17.55 -11.24 7.47
N ALA A 413 17.03 -11.91 6.45
CA ALA A 413 15.79 -11.53 5.80
C ALA A 413 14.91 -12.75 5.62
N ARG A 414 13.65 -12.64 6.04
CA ARG A 414 12.66 -13.71 5.92
C ARG A 414 12.47 -14.21 4.48
N LYS A 415 12.64 -13.32 3.49
CA LYS A 415 12.58 -13.65 2.06
C LYS A 415 13.61 -14.73 1.67
N TYR A 416 14.84 -14.65 2.17
CA TYR A 416 15.88 -15.65 1.91
C TYR A 416 15.49 -17.03 2.45
N ARG A 417 14.84 -17.06 3.63
CA ARG A 417 14.33 -18.29 4.22
C ARG A 417 13.26 -18.91 3.33
N GLU A 418 12.32 -18.12 2.84
CA GLU A 418 11.18 -18.59 2.06
C GLU A 418 11.60 -19.05 0.64
N GLU A 419 12.50 -18.33 -0.02
CA GLU A 419 13.08 -18.75 -1.31
C GLU A 419 13.86 -20.05 -1.18
N LEU A 420 14.68 -20.17 -0.13
CA LEU A 420 15.49 -21.37 0.09
C LEU A 420 14.64 -22.55 0.54
N ARG A 421 13.62 -22.30 1.38
CA ARG A 421 12.62 -23.30 1.74
C ARG A 421 11.82 -23.77 0.53
N ALA A 422 11.41 -22.87 -0.38
CA ALA A 422 10.74 -23.25 -1.62
C ALA A 422 11.65 -24.10 -2.52
N LEU A 423 12.95 -23.79 -2.56
CA LEU A 423 13.95 -24.61 -3.28
C LEU A 423 14.15 -25.99 -2.64
N VAL A 424 14.20 -26.07 -1.30
CA VAL A 424 14.34 -27.31 -0.52
C VAL A 424 13.08 -28.18 -0.59
N GLU A 425 11.90 -27.59 -0.41
CA GLU A 425 10.60 -28.28 -0.55
C GLU A 425 10.36 -28.77 -1.99
N SER A 426 11.04 -28.18 -2.99
CA SER A 426 11.03 -28.67 -4.37
C SER A 426 11.95 -29.88 -4.64
N ALA A 427 12.68 -30.39 -3.64
CA ALA A 427 13.77 -31.32 -3.88
C ALA A 427 13.41 -32.81 -3.73
N GLU A 428 13.32 -33.50 -4.86
CA GLU A 428 14.15 -34.69 -5.10
C GLU A 428 14.85 -34.67 -6.49
N TYR A 429 14.73 -33.60 -7.30
CA TYR A 429 15.34 -33.56 -8.64
C TYR A 429 16.03 -32.24 -9.05
N ALA A 430 15.88 -31.14 -8.30
CA ALA A 430 16.37 -29.82 -8.75
C ALA A 430 17.80 -29.49 -8.30
N ILE A 431 18.23 -29.97 -7.13
CA ILE A 431 19.51 -29.59 -6.52
C ILE A 431 20.71 -30.28 -7.20
N GLU A 432 20.66 -31.60 -7.43
CA GLU A 432 21.74 -32.33 -8.11
C GLU A 432 21.85 -31.90 -9.59
N SER A 433 20.72 -31.71 -10.25
CA SER A 433 20.64 -31.32 -11.66
C SER A 433 21.22 -29.93 -11.95
N TYR A 434 21.21 -29.00 -11.00
CA TYR A 434 21.69 -27.63 -11.20
C TYR A 434 23.17 -27.47 -10.81
N ALA A 435 23.65 -28.21 -9.82
CA ALA A 435 25.07 -28.30 -9.47
C ALA A 435 25.91 -28.92 -10.61
N ASP A 436 25.40 -29.97 -11.26
CA ASP A 436 26.01 -30.57 -12.47
C ASP A 436 26.03 -29.58 -13.66
N ARG A 437 25.01 -28.74 -13.79
CA ARG A 437 24.96 -27.66 -14.80
C ARG A 437 25.96 -26.55 -14.52
N MET A 438 26.21 -26.22 -13.25
CA MET A 438 27.22 -25.23 -12.87
C MET A 438 28.66 -25.76 -12.97
N GLN A 439 28.92 -27.05 -12.73
CA GLN A 439 30.23 -27.64 -13.06
C GLN A 439 30.56 -27.50 -14.55
N HIS A 440 29.55 -27.59 -15.42
CA HIS A 440 29.70 -27.34 -16.84
C HIS A 440 30.04 -25.86 -17.12
N LEU A 441 29.44 -24.92 -16.39
CA LEU A 441 29.71 -23.47 -16.46
C LEU A 441 31.08 -23.06 -15.89
N MET A 442 31.58 -23.72 -14.85
CA MET A 442 32.91 -23.40 -14.29
C MET A 442 34.06 -23.89 -15.16
N GLY A 443 33.80 -24.82 -16.09
CA GLY A 443 34.71 -25.10 -17.21
C GLY A 443 34.90 -23.92 -18.16
N LEU A 444 34.04 -22.88 -18.11
CA LEU A 444 34.14 -21.66 -18.93
C LEU A 444 34.91 -20.51 -18.28
N ALA A 445 35.39 -20.63 -17.04
CA ALA A 445 36.02 -19.54 -16.30
C ALA A 445 37.42 -19.11 -16.81
N ASP A 446 38.02 -19.85 -17.76
CA ASP A 446 39.38 -19.55 -18.24
C ASP A 446 39.46 -18.41 -19.29
N HIS A 447 38.34 -17.88 -19.81
CA HIS A 447 38.36 -16.98 -20.98
C HIS A 447 37.64 -15.62 -20.88
N VAL A 448 37.00 -15.27 -19.76
CA VAL A 448 36.40 -13.93 -19.59
C VAL A 448 36.90 -13.33 -18.29
N ALA A 449 37.61 -12.20 -18.39
CA ALA A 449 38.21 -11.49 -17.27
C ALA A 449 37.21 -11.33 -16.11
N GLU A 450 37.61 -11.81 -14.93
CA GLU A 450 36.86 -11.71 -13.68
C GLU A 450 36.37 -10.26 -13.50
N SER A 451 35.05 -10.06 -13.44
CA SER A 451 34.32 -8.81 -13.16
C SER A 451 34.00 -7.83 -14.31
N SER A 452 33.64 -8.33 -15.51
CA SER A 452 33.22 -7.45 -16.62
C SER A 452 31.80 -6.85 -16.46
N PRO A 453 31.50 -5.67 -17.03
CA PRO A 453 30.15 -5.08 -17.09
C PRO A 453 29.08 -6.03 -17.64
N PHE A 454 29.46 -6.95 -18.51
CA PHE A 454 28.57 -7.95 -19.09
C PHE A 454 28.29 -9.11 -18.13
N GLN A 455 29.27 -9.57 -17.35
CA GLN A 455 29.02 -10.55 -16.30
C GLN A 455 28.03 -10.02 -15.26
N LYS A 456 28.15 -8.73 -14.89
CA LYS A 456 27.16 -8.08 -14.02
C LYS A 456 25.78 -8.01 -14.67
N TRP A 457 25.71 -7.72 -15.96
CA TRP A 457 24.44 -7.71 -16.69
C TRP A 457 23.80 -9.10 -16.80
N LEU A 458 24.59 -10.15 -17.07
CA LEU A 458 24.11 -11.55 -17.07
C LEU A 458 23.52 -11.92 -15.70
N ALA A 459 24.24 -11.56 -14.63
CA ALA A 459 23.80 -11.75 -13.25
C ALA A 459 22.51 -10.97 -12.92
N GLU A 460 22.46 -9.68 -13.25
CA GLU A 460 21.31 -8.78 -13.02
C GLU A 460 20.04 -9.23 -13.76
N ASN A 461 20.19 -9.92 -14.90
CA ASN A 461 19.08 -10.35 -15.75
C ASN A 461 18.83 -11.86 -15.70
N GLY A 462 19.50 -12.63 -14.83
CA GLY A 462 19.34 -14.09 -14.78
C GLY A 462 19.59 -14.76 -16.14
N ALA A 463 20.58 -14.27 -16.89
CA ALA A 463 20.91 -14.71 -18.23
C ALA A 463 22.17 -15.59 -18.24
N ASP A 464 22.18 -16.57 -19.13
CA ASP A 464 23.23 -17.58 -19.34
C ASP A 464 23.74 -17.51 -20.79
N LEU A 465 25.00 -17.83 -21.01
CA LEU A 465 25.65 -17.75 -22.31
C LEU A 465 26.53 -18.98 -22.57
N GLU A 466 26.10 -19.80 -23.52
CA GLU A 466 26.82 -20.96 -24.04
C GLU A 466 27.80 -20.52 -25.14
N PHE A 467 29.00 -21.11 -25.14
CA PHE A 467 30.04 -20.88 -26.13
C PHE A 467 30.27 -22.15 -26.96
N ASP A 468 30.78 -22.00 -28.18
CA ASP A 468 31.17 -23.12 -29.02
C ASP A 468 32.59 -23.63 -28.71
N GLU A 469 33.04 -24.66 -29.43
CA GLU A 469 34.38 -25.26 -29.26
C GLU A 469 35.54 -24.29 -29.58
N ASN A 470 35.27 -23.16 -30.22
CA ASN A 470 36.25 -22.13 -30.56
C ASN A 470 36.25 -20.97 -29.53
N GLY A 471 35.36 -20.99 -28.54
CA GLY A 471 35.22 -19.94 -27.54
C GLY A 471 34.35 -18.77 -28.00
N ASP A 472 33.58 -18.91 -29.07
CA ASP A 472 32.63 -17.89 -29.54
C ASP A 472 31.23 -18.13 -28.93
N PRO A 473 30.50 -17.09 -28.52
CA PRO A 473 29.15 -17.21 -27.97
C PRO A 473 28.19 -17.80 -29.01
N ARG A 474 27.63 -18.95 -28.65
CA ARG A 474 26.75 -19.75 -29.49
C ARG A 474 25.28 -19.50 -29.17
N ARG A 475 24.93 -19.49 -27.88
CA ARG A 475 23.53 -19.39 -27.44
C ARG A 475 23.43 -18.60 -26.15
N MET A 476 22.57 -17.59 -26.12
CA MET A 476 22.22 -16.85 -24.90
C MET A 476 20.83 -17.27 -24.45
N ARG A 477 20.67 -17.60 -23.17
CA ARG A 477 19.37 -17.92 -22.56
C ARG A 477 19.07 -16.88 -21.49
N ILE A 478 17.86 -16.36 -21.43
CA ILE A 478 17.45 -15.42 -20.38
C ILE A 478 16.37 -16.10 -19.53
N ASP A 479 16.71 -16.41 -18.29
CA ASP A 479 15.90 -17.21 -17.36
C ASP A 479 15.21 -16.35 -16.29
N THR A 480 15.09 -15.02 -16.45
CA THR A 480 14.36 -14.11 -15.52
C THR A 480 12.87 -14.42 -15.33
N ILE A 481 12.42 -15.57 -15.81
CA ILE A 481 11.18 -16.25 -15.41
C ILE A 481 11.59 -17.39 -14.46
N LEU A 482 12.11 -17.06 -13.27
CA LEU A 482 12.09 -17.97 -12.12
C LEU A 482 10.78 -17.81 -11.35
N SER A 483 9.70 -18.04 -12.07
CA SER A 483 8.46 -18.52 -11.50
C SER A 483 7.79 -19.34 -12.59
N GLN A 484 7.55 -20.62 -12.30
CA GLN A 484 6.66 -21.45 -13.10
C GLN A 484 5.19 -20.94 -13.09
N LEU A 485 4.92 -19.82 -12.40
CA LEU A 485 3.64 -19.12 -12.33
C LEU A 485 3.63 -17.75 -13.04
N LYS A 486 4.75 -17.28 -13.63
CA LYS A 486 4.84 -15.99 -14.35
C LYS A 486 4.68 -16.19 -15.86
N ALA A 487 3.45 -16.35 -16.30
CA ALA A 487 3.08 -16.48 -17.70
C ALA A 487 2.34 -15.22 -18.17
N ASP A 488 3.03 -14.08 -18.25
CA ASP A 488 2.74 -13.02 -19.22
C ASP A 488 3.63 -11.78 -18.97
N ARG A 489 4.48 -11.42 -19.94
CA ARG A 489 4.63 -10.06 -20.53
C ARG A 489 5.98 -9.89 -21.24
N PHE A 490 5.89 -9.70 -22.55
CA PHE A 490 6.98 -9.71 -23.53
C PHE A 490 7.44 -8.33 -24.01
N GLU A 491 7.08 -7.24 -23.35
CA GLU A 491 7.26 -5.90 -23.92
C GLU A 491 8.66 -5.29 -23.79
N ASN A 492 9.68 -6.06 -23.38
CA ASN A 492 11.06 -5.55 -23.30
C ASN A 492 12.17 -6.45 -23.88
N LEU A 493 11.84 -7.50 -24.66
CA LEU A 493 12.87 -8.42 -25.19
C LEU A 493 13.89 -7.71 -26.10
N GLY A 494 13.45 -6.79 -26.95
CA GLY A 494 14.34 -6.01 -27.82
C GLY A 494 15.27 -5.09 -27.02
N THR A 495 14.73 -4.39 -26.02
CA THR A 495 15.51 -3.56 -25.09
C THR A 495 16.55 -4.38 -24.31
N ILE A 496 16.17 -5.55 -23.82
CA ILE A 496 17.07 -6.46 -23.09
C ILE A 496 18.18 -6.96 -24.02
N ALA A 497 17.84 -7.37 -25.25
CA ALA A 497 18.85 -7.79 -26.23
C ALA A 497 19.78 -6.64 -26.65
N ALA A 498 19.27 -5.41 -26.76
CA ALA A 498 20.07 -4.22 -27.03
C ALA A 498 21.02 -3.88 -25.86
N GLU A 499 20.54 -3.99 -24.61
CA GLU A 499 21.37 -3.79 -23.42
C GLU A 499 22.46 -4.87 -23.32
N ALA A 500 22.15 -6.12 -23.66
CA ALA A 500 23.13 -7.21 -23.73
C ALA A 500 24.31 -6.85 -24.64
N LEU A 501 24.01 -6.36 -25.85
CA LEU A 501 25.01 -5.94 -26.84
C LEU A 501 25.84 -4.75 -26.35
N GLU A 502 25.20 -3.78 -25.68
CA GLU A 502 25.89 -2.63 -25.10
C GLU A 502 26.87 -3.05 -24.00
N LYS A 503 26.44 -3.92 -23.09
CA LYS A 503 27.24 -4.38 -21.94
C LYS A 503 28.38 -5.30 -22.39
N TRP A 504 28.13 -6.12 -23.41
CA TRP A 504 29.15 -6.93 -24.09
C TRP A 504 30.25 -6.06 -24.68
N SER A 505 29.86 -5.02 -25.42
CA SER A 505 30.80 -4.06 -25.99
C SER A 505 31.58 -3.30 -24.91
N LYS A 506 30.90 -2.87 -23.83
CA LYS A 506 31.54 -2.21 -22.67
C LYS A 506 32.50 -3.12 -21.90
N SER A 507 32.41 -4.44 -22.11
CA SER A 507 33.34 -5.43 -21.55
C SER A 507 34.56 -5.68 -22.43
N GLY A 508 34.71 -4.92 -23.53
CA GLY A 508 35.85 -5.00 -24.45
C GLY A 508 35.67 -6.00 -25.58
N ASN A 509 34.50 -6.61 -25.71
CA ASN A 509 34.23 -7.66 -26.71
C ASN A 509 33.60 -7.09 -27.99
N ASP A 510 33.78 -7.79 -29.11
CA ASP A 510 33.15 -7.40 -30.39
C ASP A 510 31.65 -7.75 -30.36
N PRO A 511 30.74 -6.76 -30.48
CA PRO A 511 29.30 -6.99 -30.45
C PRO A 511 28.77 -7.72 -31.70
N THR A 512 29.52 -7.79 -32.80
CA THR A 512 29.11 -8.59 -33.98
C THR A 512 29.06 -10.08 -33.66
N VAL A 513 29.91 -10.53 -32.74
CA VAL A 513 30.00 -11.91 -32.30
C VAL A 513 28.74 -12.29 -31.48
N LEU A 514 28.38 -11.48 -30.48
CA LEU A 514 27.15 -11.74 -29.68
C LEU A 514 25.87 -11.56 -30.51
N ARG A 515 25.86 -10.67 -31.51
CA ARG A 515 24.71 -10.52 -32.43
C ARG A 515 24.38 -11.81 -33.18
N GLY A 516 25.38 -12.64 -33.47
CA GLY A 516 25.24 -13.92 -34.14
C GLY A 516 24.80 -15.08 -33.23
N ALA A 517 24.75 -14.87 -31.91
CA ALA A 517 24.32 -15.89 -30.97
C ALA A 517 22.81 -16.12 -31.03
N GLU A 518 22.41 -17.38 -30.84
CA GLU A 518 21.01 -17.77 -30.72
C GLU A 518 20.49 -17.33 -29.34
N LEU A 519 19.58 -16.37 -29.30
CA LEU A 519 18.80 -16.02 -28.12
C LEU A 519 17.63 -16.99 -27.96
N THR A 520 17.53 -17.64 -26.81
CA THR A 520 16.40 -18.49 -26.42
C THR A 520 15.66 -17.86 -25.25
N TRP A 521 14.34 -17.74 -25.36
CA TRP A 521 13.48 -17.19 -24.30
C TRP A 521 12.21 -18.03 -24.13
N LYS A 522 11.53 -17.91 -22.98
CA LYS A 522 10.24 -18.57 -22.73
C LYS A 522 9.08 -17.68 -23.10
N THR A 523 8.12 -18.17 -23.87
CA THR A 523 6.92 -17.42 -24.29
C THR A 523 5.78 -17.52 -23.27
N PRO A 524 4.78 -16.61 -23.32
CA PRO A 524 3.62 -16.62 -22.43
C PRO A 524 2.87 -17.95 -22.35
N GLY A 525 2.81 -18.69 -23.45
CA GLY A 525 2.14 -19.99 -23.49
C GLY A 525 2.92 -21.15 -22.86
N GLY A 526 4.03 -20.87 -22.16
CA GLY A 526 4.93 -21.89 -21.62
C GLY A 526 5.82 -22.58 -22.67
N GLY A 527 5.84 -22.06 -23.90
CA GLY A 527 6.74 -22.50 -24.96
C GLY A 527 8.12 -21.85 -24.85
N SER A 528 9.06 -22.28 -25.69
CA SER A 528 10.33 -21.58 -25.88
C SER A 528 10.44 -21.14 -27.32
N GLU A 529 10.84 -19.89 -27.53
CA GLU A 529 11.14 -19.34 -28.84
C GLU A 529 12.63 -19.04 -28.95
N THR A 530 13.13 -19.08 -30.18
CA THR A 530 14.52 -18.76 -30.51
C THR A 530 14.59 -17.71 -31.61
N GLY A 531 15.62 -16.88 -31.53
CA GLY A 531 15.92 -15.83 -32.48
C GLY A 531 17.38 -15.43 -32.33
N PHE A 532 17.93 -14.63 -33.24
CA PHE A 532 19.29 -14.14 -33.06
C PHE A 532 19.30 -12.89 -32.19
N VAL A 533 20.27 -12.74 -31.30
CA VAL A 533 20.38 -11.57 -30.40
C VAL A 533 20.29 -10.26 -31.19
N GLY A 534 20.98 -10.15 -32.33
CA GLY A 534 20.89 -8.97 -33.19
C GLY A 534 19.49 -8.75 -33.77
N ALA A 535 18.87 -9.80 -34.31
CA ALA A 535 17.54 -9.71 -34.91
C ALA A 535 16.43 -9.39 -33.90
N VAL A 536 16.64 -9.73 -32.63
CA VAL A 536 15.73 -9.41 -31.53
C VAL A 536 15.98 -8.01 -31.00
N ALA A 537 17.24 -7.57 -30.91
CA ALA A 537 17.61 -6.21 -30.49
C ALA A 537 17.17 -5.12 -31.48
N ASP A 538 17.05 -5.47 -32.77
CA ASP A 538 16.67 -4.54 -33.85
C ASP A 538 15.15 -4.46 -34.10
N ARG A 539 14.34 -5.20 -33.31
CA ARG A 539 12.87 -5.13 -33.29
C ARG A 539 12.39 -4.13 -32.26
#